data_AF-A0A4Y7TC97-F1
#
_entry.id   AF-A0A4Y7TC97-F1
#
_cell.length_a   1.000
_cell.length_b   1.000
_cell.length_c   1.000
_cell.angle_alpha   90.00
_cell.angle_beta   90.00
_cell.angle_gamma   90.00
#
_symmetry.space_group_name_H-M   'P 1'
#
loop_
_entity.id
_entity.type
_entity.pdbx_description
1 polymer ?
#
loop_
_entity_poly.entity_id
_entity_poly.type
_entity_poly.pdbx_seq_one_letter_code
_entity_poly.pdbx_strand_id
1 'polypeptide(L)'
;MWIRAIDMIESDIRGREQISFPARCVKALLETSQGETEYLLGSLSSLIGIVNNKGELEFRLYHKSFLDFLDAPDRGADLHVDYGACNQFVSARCLETLKSKAPQVALPSNDAKKEFDSFFAQTLPYLIYHNFCRSRFDSGDVYWWITNHPSHSRDTAILIMFSGIHKNCGRFRCLSACRVWRKTILGFCKDNGWRVPSPIDRLLEDFRATTYVYYPINVTPTTHPKSPLRPPQPTIRPPVRLGVE
;
A
#
# COMPACT_ATOMS: atom_id res chain seq x y z
N MET A 1 -7.04 14.45 12.42
CA MET A 1 -6.63 13.08 11.99
C MET A 1 -7.06 12.77 10.55
N TRP A 2 -8.36 12.74 10.24
CA TRP A 2 -8.89 12.39 8.91
C TRP A 2 -8.28 13.15 7.72
N ILE A 3 -8.21 14.48 7.81
CA ILE A 3 -7.67 15.34 6.76
C ILE A 3 -6.23 14.96 6.41
N ARG A 4 -5.44 14.65 7.45
CA ARG A 4 -4.07 14.16 7.30
C ARG A 4 -3.98 12.77 6.73
N ALA A 5 -4.89 11.87 7.12
CA ALA A 5 -4.92 10.53 6.57
C ALA A 5 -5.22 10.57 5.06
N ILE A 6 -6.18 11.41 4.64
CA ILE A 6 -6.50 11.64 3.22
C ILE A 6 -5.27 12.21 2.50
N ASP A 7 -4.69 13.30 3.01
CA ASP A 7 -3.51 13.93 2.41
C ASP A 7 -2.32 12.97 2.33
N MET A 8 -2.07 12.18 3.39
CA MET A 8 -0.98 11.20 3.42
C MET A 8 -1.20 10.10 2.38
N ILE A 9 -2.40 9.52 2.33
CA ILE A 9 -2.74 8.50 1.33
C ILE A 9 -2.59 9.09 -0.08
N GLU A 10 -3.15 10.26 -0.34
CA GLU A 10 -3.06 10.89 -1.66
C GLU A 10 -1.64 11.32 -2.04
N SER A 11 -0.87 11.88 -1.13
CA SER A 11 0.48 12.39 -1.39
C SER A 11 1.50 11.27 -1.56
N ASP A 12 1.45 10.22 -0.72
CA ASP A 12 2.32 9.05 -0.87
C ASP A 12 2.05 8.32 -2.20
N ILE A 13 0.83 8.42 -2.71
CA ILE A 13 0.42 7.81 -3.97
C ILE A 13 0.78 8.68 -5.18
N ARG A 14 0.41 9.97 -5.18
CA ARG A 14 0.64 10.90 -6.30
C ARG A 14 2.11 11.00 -6.68
N GLY A 15 3.01 10.87 -5.72
CA GLY A 15 4.45 10.89 -5.97
C GLY A 15 5.01 9.61 -6.61
N ARG A 16 4.21 8.54 -6.72
CA ARG A 16 4.70 7.17 -6.95
C ARG A 16 4.22 6.56 -8.25
N GLU A 17 2.96 6.75 -8.59
CA GLU A 17 2.37 6.31 -9.86
C GLU A 17 1.34 7.37 -10.25
N GLN A 18 1.14 7.69 -11.54
CA GLN A 18 0.07 8.61 -12.00
C GLN A 18 -1.34 8.01 -11.79
N ILE A 19 -1.52 7.20 -10.76
CA ILE A 19 -2.75 6.49 -10.44
C ILE A 19 -3.57 7.42 -9.55
N SER A 20 -4.63 7.97 -10.15
CA SER A 20 -5.71 8.57 -9.38
C SER A 20 -6.54 7.45 -8.78
N PHE A 21 -6.67 7.42 -7.45
CA PHE A 21 -7.55 6.47 -6.80
C PHE A 21 -8.93 7.07 -6.53
N PRO A 22 -10.00 6.26 -6.58
CA PRO A 22 -11.33 6.73 -6.27
C PRO A 22 -11.43 7.20 -4.81
N ALA A 23 -11.91 8.42 -4.58
CA ALA A 23 -12.14 8.95 -3.24
C ALA A 23 -13.06 8.05 -2.40
N ARG A 24 -13.98 7.30 -3.04
CA ARG A 24 -14.81 6.27 -2.39
C ARG A 24 -14.00 5.16 -1.72
N CYS A 25 -12.85 4.79 -2.27
CA CYS A 25 -12.01 3.75 -1.69
C CYS A 25 -11.23 4.29 -0.48
N VAL A 26 -10.75 5.53 -0.55
CA VAL A 26 -10.13 6.23 0.59
C VAL A 26 -11.15 6.38 1.71
N LYS A 27 -12.37 6.84 1.38
CA LYS A 27 -13.50 6.91 2.32
C LYS A 27 -13.75 5.55 2.99
N ALA A 28 -13.95 4.50 2.20
CA ALA A 28 -14.23 3.15 2.72
C ALA A 28 -13.10 2.58 3.59
N LEU A 29 -11.84 2.95 3.33
CA LEU A 29 -10.70 2.54 4.14
C LEU A 29 -10.69 3.25 5.51
N LEU A 30 -11.05 4.54 5.55
CA LEU A 30 -10.93 5.35 6.75
C LEU A 30 -12.16 5.25 7.69
N GLU A 31 -13.36 5.02 7.14
CA GLU A 31 -14.60 4.90 7.91
C GLU A 31 -14.65 3.63 8.76
N THR A 32 -15.11 3.78 10.01
CA THR A 32 -15.55 2.70 10.89
C THR A 32 -17.05 2.54 10.97
N SER A 33 -17.77 3.61 10.65
CA SER A 33 -19.22 3.64 10.66
C SER A 33 -19.72 4.41 9.45
N GLN A 34 -20.90 4.02 8.97
CA GLN A 34 -21.49 4.64 7.79
C GLN A 34 -21.80 6.11 8.07
N GLY A 35 -21.27 7.01 7.24
CA GLY A 35 -21.49 8.45 7.36
C GLY A 35 -20.49 9.19 8.26
N GLU A 36 -19.48 8.50 8.78
CA GLU A 36 -18.43 9.11 9.60
C GLU A 36 -17.72 10.25 8.86
N THR A 37 -17.48 10.10 7.55
CA THR A 37 -16.84 11.13 6.73
C THR A 37 -17.70 12.39 6.65
N GLU A 38 -19.00 12.24 6.34
CA GLU A 38 -19.94 13.36 6.26
C GLU A 38 -20.08 14.07 7.61
N TYR A 39 -20.13 13.30 8.70
CA TYR A 39 -20.22 13.85 10.04
C TYR A 39 -18.97 14.67 10.41
N LEU A 40 -17.77 14.14 10.16
CA LEU A 40 -16.52 14.77 10.55
C LEU A 40 -16.10 15.93 9.65
N LEU A 41 -16.38 15.82 8.34
CA LEU A 41 -15.91 16.79 7.34
C LEU A 41 -17.01 17.75 6.86
N GLY A 42 -18.28 17.45 7.13
CA GLY A 42 -19.41 18.23 6.62
C GLY A 42 -19.42 19.70 7.06
N SER A 43 -18.99 19.98 8.29
CA SER A 43 -18.86 21.36 8.80
C SER A 43 -17.65 22.12 8.23
N LEU A 44 -16.77 21.44 7.47
CA LEU A 44 -15.54 21.99 6.89
C LEU A 44 -15.66 22.21 5.38
N SER A 45 -16.88 22.33 4.86
CA SER A 45 -17.16 22.49 3.42
C SER A 45 -16.49 23.72 2.77
N SER A 46 -16.13 24.74 3.56
CA SER A 46 -15.36 25.90 3.10
C SER A 46 -13.86 25.62 2.92
N LEU A 47 -13.34 24.58 3.57
CA LEU A 47 -11.92 24.21 3.56
C LEU A 47 -11.65 22.96 2.72
N ILE A 48 -12.64 22.08 2.64
CA ILE A 48 -12.55 20.76 2.00
C ILE A 48 -13.76 20.55 1.10
N GLY A 49 -13.51 20.35 -0.18
CA GLY A 49 -14.48 19.79 -1.11
C GLY A 49 -14.62 18.29 -0.88
N ILE A 50 -15.85 17.80 -0.73
CA ILE A 50 -16.17 16.37 -0.60
C ILE A 50 -16.84 15.85 -1.88
N VAL A 51 -17.49 16.73 -2.65
CA VAL A 51 -18.13 16.38 -3.92
C VAL A 51 -17.61 17.27 -5.02
N ASN A 52 -17.43 16.70 -6.21
CA ASN A 52 -17.07 17.43 -7.41
C ASN A 52 -18.31 18.09 -8.05
N ASN A 53 -18.11 18.83 -9.14
CA ASN A 53 -19.19 19.53 -9.85
C ASN A 53 -20.24 18.58 -10.47
N LYS A 54 -19.98 17.27 -10.52
CA LYS A 54 -20.90 16.23 -10.98
C LYS A 54 -21.63 15.53 -9.83
N GLY A 55 -21.39 15.94 -8.59
CA GLY A 55 -21.94 15.28 -7.39
C GLY A 55 -21.23 13.98 -7.03
N GLU A 56 -20.09 13.67 -7.64
CA GLU A 56 -19.30 12.49 -7.30
C GLU A 56 -18.35 12.80 -6.14
N LEU A 57 -18.10 11.81 -5.29
CA LEU A 57 -17.19 11.95 -4.15
C LEU A 57 -15.76 12.26 -4.66
N GLU A 58 -15.21 13.37 -4.19
CA GLU A 58 -13.84 13.86 -4.45
C GLU A 58 -13.36 14.60 -3.21
N PHE A 59 -12.20 14.20 -2.66
CA PHE A 59 -11.56 14.99 -1.62
C PHE A 59 -10.69 16.06 -2.25
N ARG A 60 -11.01 17.33 -1.99
CA ARG A 60 -10.23 18.48 -2.47
C ARG A 60 -9.92 19.42 -1.32
N LEU A 61 -8.65 19.54 -0.98
CA LEU A 61 -8.17 20.54 -0.03
C LEU A 61 -7.95 21.85 -0.79
N TYR A 62 -8.73 22.89 -0.48
CA TYR A 62 -8.67 24.15 -1.24
C TYR A 62 -7.41 24.96 -0.96
N HIS A 63 -6.77 24.77 0.21
CA HIS A 63 -5.67 25.61 0.66
C HIS A 63 -4.50 24.80 1.19
N LYS A 64 -3.34 24.93 0.54
CA LYS A 64 -2.07 24.36 1.05
C LYS A 64 -1.73 24.89 2.44
N SER A 65 -1.99 26.17 2.69
CA SER A 65 -1.76 26.81 4.00
C SER A 65 -2.52 26.14 5.14
N PHE A 66 -3.62 25.44 4.86
CA PHE A 66 -4.35 24.67 5.86
C PHE A 66 -3.60 23.39 6.25
N LEU A 67 -2.98 22.70 5.30
CA LEU A 67 -2.07 21.59 5.61
C LEU A 67 -0.83 22.11 6.36
N ASP A 68 -0.24 23.22 5.92
CA ASP A 68 0.90 23.81 6.63
C ASP A 68 0.53 24.20 8.08
N PHE A 69 -0.70 24.68 8.30
CA PHE A 69 -1.23 24.98 9.63
C PHE A 69 -1.37 23.73 10.50
N LEU A 70 -1.88 22.63 9.95
CA LEU A 70 -2.00 21.36 10.68
C LEU A 70 -0.63 20.75 11.01
N ASP A 71 0.45 21.14 10.31
CA ASP A 71 1.82 20.58 10.46
C ASP A 71 2.61 21.35 11.51
N ALA A 72 2.24 22.60 11.73
CA ALA A 72 2.90 23.51 12.66
C ALA A 72 2.36 23.30 14.09
N PRO A 73 3.10 22.63 15.00
CA PRO A 73 2.62 22.35 16.35
C PRO A 73 2.35 23.63 17.16
N ASP A 74 3.08 24.70 16.87
CA ASP A 74 2.94 26.03 17.48
C ASP A 74 1.70 26.80 17.00
N ARG A 75 1.23 26.53 15.77
CA ARG A 75 0.09 27.23 15.17
C ARG A 75 -1.22 26.47 15.35
N GLY A 76 -1.18 25.15 15.21
CA GLY A 76 -2.34 24.28 15.24
C GLY A 76 -2.87 24.01 16.64
N ALA A 77 -2.03 24.14 17.68
CA ALA A 77 -2.34 23.73 19.05
C ALA A 77 -2.99 22.33 19.06
N ASP A 78 -4.21 22.20 19.57
CA ASP A 78 -4.96 20.94 19.66
C ASP A 78 -5.34 20.33 18.29
N LEU A 79 -5.27 21.12 17.21
CA LEU A 79 -5.52 20.66 15.84
C LEU A 79 -4.28 20.08 15.17
N HIS A 80 -3.10 20.24 15.77
CA HIS A 80 -1.89 19.62 15.26
C HIS A 80 -2.03 18.10 15.27
N VAL A 81 -1.68 17.47 14.15
CA VAL A 81 -1.70 16.02 14.01
C VAL A 81 -0.29 15.56 13.72
N ASP A 82 0.33 14.93 14.71
CA ASP A 82 1.62 14.30 14.55
C ASP A 82 1.59 13.27 13.40
N TYR A 83 2.59 13.34 12.53
CA TYR A 83 2.72 12.43 11.39
C TYR A 83 2.84 10.97 11.86
N GLY A 84 3.53 10.74 12.98
CA GLY A 84 3.57 9.44 13.64
C GLY A 84 2.16 8.94 13.96
N ALA A 85 1.38 9.71 14.72
CA ALA A 85 0.00 9.38 15.06
C ALA A 85 -0.90 9.13 13.84
N CYS A 86 -0.77 9.93 12.77
CA CYS A 86 -1.48 9.72 11.51
C CYS A 86 -1.14 8.36 10.87
N ASN A 87 0.15 8.01 10.83
CA ASN A 87 0.58 6.70 10.35
C ASN A 87 0.02 5.56 11.19
N GLN A 88 -0.06 5.71 12.52
CA GLN A 88 -0.64 4.68 13.38
C GLN A 88 -2.13 4.50 13.08
N PHE A 89 -2.85 5.60 12.90
CA PHE A 89 -4.27 5.60 12.54
C PHE A 89 -4.52 4.86 11.22
N VAL A 90 -3.81 5.22 10.14
CA VAL A 90 -3.97 4.54 8.85
C VAL A 90 -3.48 3.09 8.90
N SER A 91 -2.39 2.81 9.61
CA SER A 91 -1.91 1.43 9.79
C SER A 91 -2.94 0.55 10.50
N ALA A 92 -3.65 1.10 11.51
CA ALA A 92 -4.72 0.39 12.19
C ALA A 92 -5.88 0.06 11.23
N ARG A 93 -6.31 1.03 10.42
CA ARG A 93 -7.33 0.83 9.37
C ARG A 93 -6.94 -0.23 8.34
N CYS A 94 -5.69 -0.20 7.89
CA CYS A 94 -5.17 -1.21 6.98
C CYS A 94 -5.13 -2.60 7.61
N LEU A 95 -4.75 -2.69 8.89
CA LEU A 95 -4.74 -3.95 9.62
C LEU A 95 -6.15 -4.52 9.76
N GLU A 96 -7.10 -3.71 10.19
CA GLU A 96 -8.52 -4.08 10.31
C GLU A 96 -9.04 -4.60 8.96
N THR A 97 -8.84 -3.84 7.89
CA THR A 97 -9.26 -4.19 6.53
C THR A 97 -8.64 -5.49 6.04
N LEU A 98 -7.35 -5.70 6.28
CA LEU A 98 -6.68 -6.93 5.86
C LEU A 98 -7.21 -8.15 6.63
N LYS A 99 -7.52 -7.98 7.92
CA LYS A 99 -8.08 -9.05 8.76
C LYS A 99 -9.51 -9.42 8.42
N SER A 100 -10.36 -8.44 8.15
CA SER A 100 -11.73 -8.67 7.69
C SER A 100 -11.82 -9.01 6.20
N LYS A 101 -10.74 -8.77 5.43
CA LYS A 101 -10.71 -8.91 3.95
C LYS A 101 -11.78 -8.04 3.26
N ALA A 102 -12.12 -6.92 3.89
CA ALA A 102 -13.18 -5.98 3.50
C ALA A 102 -13.06 -4.68 4.32
N PRO A 103 -13.54 -3.53 3.81
CA PRO A 103 -13.67 -2.32 4.63
C PRO A 103 -14.66 -2.53 5.78
N GLN A 104 -14.60 -1.66 6.79
CA GLN A 104 -15.52 -1.74 7.95
C GLN A 104 -16.94 -1.30 7.58
N VAL A 105 -17.08 -0.44 6.58
CA VAL A 105 -18.36 -0.02 6.01
C VAL A 105 -18.75 -0.89 4.82
N ALA A 106 -20.03 -1.24 4.74
CA ALA A 106 -20.58 -2.00 3.61
C ALA A 106 -20.44 -1.21 2.29
N LEU A 107 -19.97 -1.90 1.25
CA LEU A 107 -19.88 -1.36 -0.10
C LEU A 107 -21.19 -1.62 -0.86
N PRO A 108 -21.59 -0.71 -1.76
CA PRO A 108 -22.91 -0.76 -2.41
C PRO A 108 -23.05 -1.88 -3.45
N SER A 109 -21.94 -2.46 -3.93
CA SER A 109 -21.96 -3.50 -4.96
C SER A 109 -20.70 -4.36 -4.94
N ASN A 110 -20.77 -5.52 -5.61
CA ASN A 110 -19.60 -6.38 -5.83
C ASN A 110 -18.51 -5.70 -6.66
N ASP A 111 -18.89 -4.82 -7.59
CA ASP A 111 -17.92 -4.09 -8.41
C ASP A 111 -17.18 -3.04 -7.57
N ALA A 112 -17.90 -2.32 -6.69
CA ALA A 112 -17.28 -1.44 -5.71
C ALA A 112 -16.34 -2.23 -4.78
N LYS A 113 -16.70 -3.45 -4.40
CA LYS A 113 -15.81 -4.34 -3.64
C LYS A 113 -14.54 -4.70 -4.40
N LYS A 114 -14.65 -5.15 -5.66
CA LYS A 114 -13.46 -5.50 -6.48
C LYS A 114 -12.53 -4.30 -6.67
N GLU A 115 -13.12 -3.13 -6.89
CA GLU A 115 -12.36 -1.89 -7.01
C GLU A 115 -11.65 -1.53 -5.70
N PHE A 116 -12.35 -1.64 -4.57
CA PHE A 116 -11.74 -1.44 -3.26
C PHE A 116 -10.63 -2.45 -2.97
N ASP A 117 -10.85 -3.75 -3.24
CA ASP A 117 -9.84 -4.80 -3.01
C ASP A 117 -8.58 -4.52 -3.85
N SER A 118 -8.76 -4.10 -5.11
CA SER A 118 -7.68 -3.69 -6.00
C SER A 118 -6.94 -2.44 -5.50
N PHE A 119 -7.68 -1.41 -5.08
CA PHE A 119 -7.13 -0.21 -4.46
C PHE A 119 -6.31 -0.54 -3.22
N PHE A 120 -6.89 -1.32 -2.31
CA PHE A 120 -6.28 -1.69 -1.04
C PHE A 120 -5.00 -2.50 -1.27
N ALA A 121 -5.05 -3.48 -2.19
CA ALA A 121 -3.87 -4.29 -2.51
C ALA A 121 -2.71 -3.45 -3.07
N GLN A 122 -2.99 -2.47 -3.93
CA GLN A 122 -1.99 -1.56 -4.48
C GLN A 122 -1.41 -0.59 -3.46
N THR A 123 -2.23 -0.10 -2.55
CA THR A 123 -1.84 0.92 -1.57
C THR A 123 -1.12 0.35 -0.35
N LEU A 124 -1.48 -0.88 0.06
CA LEU A 124 -0.94 -1.49 1.27
C LEU A 124 0.60 -1.49 1.38
N PRO A 125 1.40 -1.84 0.33
CA PRO A 125 2.87 -1.79 0.40
C PRO A 125 3.44 -0.43 0.80
N TYR A 126 2.70 0.65 0.53
CA TYR A 126 3.09 2.03 0.80
C TYR A 126 2.59 2.52 2.15
N LEU A 127 1.52 1.94 2.68
CA LEU A 127 0.91 2.30 3.96
C LEU A 127 1.43 1.44 5.13
N ILE A 128 2.33 0.49 4.88
CA ILE A 128 2.95 -0.33 5.92
C ILE A 128 4.11 0.42 6.59
N TYR A 129 3.85 0.88 7.81
CA TYR A 129 4.84 1.51 8.68
C TYR A 129 5.17 0.64 9.90
N HIS A 130 6.04 1.15 10.78
CA HIS A 130 6.63 0.46 11.94
C HIS A 130 5.66 -0.42 12.75
N ASN A 131 4.39 -0.02 12.91
CA ASN A 131 3.41 -0.77 13.70
C ASN A 131 2.90 -2.04 13.01
N PHE A 132 2.88 -2.08 11.69
CA PHE A 132 2.41 -3.23 10.94
C PHE A 132 3.22 -4.49 11.26
N CYS A 133 4.53 -4.35 11.49
CA CYS A 133 5.42 -5.47 11.77
C CYS A 133 5.18 -6.13 13.14
N ARG A 134 4.44 -5.48 14.05
CA ARG A 134 4.08 -6.03 15.37
C ARG A 134 2.77 -6.82 15.35
N SER A 135 1.97 -6.67 14.30
CA SER A 135 0.70 -7.36 14.15
C SER A 135 0.88 -8.84 13.87
N ARG A 136 -0.12 -9.65 14.25
CA ARG A 136 -0.16 -11.08 13.94
C ARG A 136 -0.84 -11.27 12.60
N PHE A 137 -0.12 -11.78 11.61
CA PHE A 137 -0.68 -12.20 10.32
C PHE A 137 -0.61 -13.72 10.20
N ASP A 138 -1.51 -14.28 9.41
CA ASP A 138 -1.40 -15.64 8.90
C ASP A 138 -1.12 -15.65 7.39
N SER A 139 -0.90 -16.83 6.82
CA SER A 139 -0.64 -16.97 5.38
C SER A 139 -1.85 -16.62 4.52
N GLY A 140 -3.07 -16.72 5.06
CA GLY A 140 -4.30 -16.38 4.36
C GLY A 140 -4.44 -14.88 4.14
N ASP A 141 -4.02 -14.05 5.11
CA ASP A 141 -3.96 -12.59 4.97
C ASP A 141 -3.06 -12.19 3.79
N VAL A 142 -1.84 -12.75 3.76
CA VAL A 142 -0.83 -12.45 2.75
C VAL A 142 -1.27 -12.95 1.37
N TYR A 143 -1.82 -14.17 1.30
CA TYR A 143 -2.31 -14.74 0.05
C TYR A 143 -3.46 -13.92 -0.53
N TRP A 144 -4.43 -13.52 0.31
CA TRP A 144 -5.53 -12.66 -0.11
C TRP A 144 -5.02 -11.34 -0.71
N TRP A 145 -4.05 -10.70 -0.06
CA TRP A 145 -3.44 -9.48 -0.59
C TRP A 145 -2.80 -9.70 -1.97
N ILE A 146 -1.99 -10.75 -2.15
CA ILE A 146 -1.34 -11.06 -3.43
C ILE A 146 -2.37 -11.31 -4.53
N THR A 147 -3.43 -12.08 -4.24
CA THR A 147 -4.43 -12.47 -5.25
C THR A 147 -5.31 -11.30 -5.71
N ASN A 148 -5.56 -10.33 -4.83
CA ASN A 148 -6.36 -9.14 -5.16
C ASN A 148 -5.52 -8.02 -5.79
N HIS A 149 -4.19 -8.17 -5.82
CA HIS A 149 -3.34 -7.20 -6.49
C HIS A 149 -3.51 -7.26 -8.02
N PRO A 150 -3.65 -6.11 -8.72
CA PRO A 150 -3.68 -6.08 -10.18
C PRO A 150 -2.43 -6.72 -10.78
N SER A 151 -2.63 -7.52 -11.82
CA SER A 151 -1.56 -8.30 -12.45
C SER A 151 -0.41 -7.44 -12.99
N HIS A 152 -0.71 -6.25 -13.53
CA HIS A 152 0.29 -5.38 -14.16
C HIS A 152 1.28 -4.75 -13.16
N SER A 153 0.91 -4.63 -11.88
CA SER A 153 1.73 -4.01 -10.81
C SER A 153 2.07 -4.98 -9.68
N ARG A 154 1.55 -6.22 -9.71
CA ARG A 154 1.74 -7.23 -8.66
C ARG A 154 3.20 -7.53 -8.37
N ASP A 155 4.02 -7.65 -9.41
CA ASP A 155 5.42 -8.04 -9.26
C ASP A 155 6.21 -6.99 -8.47
N THR A 156 6.02 -5.71 -8.83
CA THR A 156 6.61 -4.56 -8.12
C THR A 156 6.14 -4.52 -6.67
N ALA A 157 4.85 -4.69 -6.43
CA ALA A 157 4.29 -4.67 -5.08
C ALA A 157 4.79 -5.82 -4.21
N ILE A 158 4.95 -7.03 -4.77
CA ILE A 158 5.57 -8.17 -4.09
C ILE A 158 6.99 -7.83 -3.63
N LEU A 159 7.80 -7.20 -4.50
CA LEU A 159 9.17 -6.81 -4.16
C LEU A 159 9.21 -5.74 -3.07
N ILE A 160 8.37 -4.71 -3.17
CA ILE A 160 8.25 -3.64 -2.18
C ILE A 160 7.84 -4.23 -0.83
N MET A 161 6.82 -5.07 -0.81
CA MET A 161 6.32 -5.71 0.40
C MET A 161 7.37 -6.62 1.04
N PHE A 162 7.98 -7.51 0.25
CA PHE A 162 8.98 -8.47 0.71
C PHE A 162 10.17 -7.79 1.39
N SER A 163 10.60 -6.66 0.83
CA SER A 163 11.72 -5.86 1.33
C SER A 163 11.28 -4.98 2.51
N GLY A 164 10.14 -4.29 2.35
CA GLY A 164 9.59 -3.34 3.32
C GLY A 164 9.28 -3.97 4.66
N ILE A 165 8.67 -5.16 4.69
CA ILE A 165 8.30 -5.84 5.94
C ILE A 165 9.51 -6.25 6.78
N HIS A 166 10.69 -6.38 6.16
CA HIS A 166 11.93 -6.73 6.85
C HIS A 166 12.67 -5.50 7.42
N LYS A 167 12.40 -4.28 6.92
CA LYS A 167 13.11 -3.05 7.35
C LYS A 167 13.06 -2.80 8.85
N ASN A 168 12.01 -3.26 9.52
CA ASN A 168 11.80 -3.09 10.96
C ASN A 168 12.32 -4.26 11.80
N CYS A 169 12.95 -5.26 11.19
CA CYS A 169 13.52 -6.40 11.90
C CYS A 169 14.91 -6.08 12.44
N GLY A 170 15.24 -6.65 13.59
CA GLY A 170 16.62 -6.66 14.07
C GLY A 170 17.46 -7.63 13.24
N ARG A 171 18.77 -7.40 13.21
CA ARG A 171 19.72 -8.31 12.55
C ARG A 171 19.55 -9.74 13.08
N PHE A 172 19.30 -10.70 12.17
CA PHE A 172 18.99 -12.10 12.48
C PHE A 172 17.77 -12.33 13.41
N ARG A 173 16.95 -11.30 13.64
CA ARG A 173 15.80 -11.33 14.55
C ARG A 173 14.56 -10.81 13.83
N CYS A 174 14.07 -11.60 12.87
CA CYS A 174 12.82 -11.30 12.18
C CYS A 174 11.63 -11.34 13.13
N LEU A 175 10.80 -10.29 13.07
CA LEU A 175 9.49 -10.22 13.72
C LEU A 175 8.52 -11.26 13.14
N SER A 176 7.46 -11.60 13.88
CA SER A 176 6.47 -12.60 13.47
C SER A 176 5.84 -12.27 12.12
N ALA A 177 5.40 -11.02 11.92
CA ALA A 177 4.84 -10.54 10.66
C ALA A 177 5.82 -10.76 9.49
N CYS A 178 7.07 -10.32 9.63
CA CYS A 178 8.10 -10.49 8.61
C CYS A 178 8.28 -11.95 8.19
N ARG A 179 8.33 -12.88 9.15
CA ARG A 179 8.45 -14.32 8.86
C ARG A 179 7.26 -14.83 8.05
N VAL A 180 6.03 -14.48 8.43
CA VAL A 180 4.80 -14.92 7.75
C VAL A 180 4.73 -14.35 6.34
N TRP A 181 4.91 -13.04 6.19
CA TRP A 181 4.88 -12.33 4.91
C TRP A 181 5.93 -12.87 3.95
N ARG A 182 7.20 -12.90 4.37
CA ARG A 182 8.28 -13.38 3.49
C ARG A 182 8.11 -14.85 3.15
N LYS A 183 7.78 -15.72 4.12
CA LYS A 183 7.57 -17.15 3.83
C LYS A 183 6.45 -17.35 2.80
N THR A 184 5.32 -16.66 2.98
CA THR A 184 4.16 -16.80 2.09
C THR A 184 4.43 -16.24 0.70
N ILE A 185 5.06 -15.06 0.61
CA ILE A 185 5.51 -14.49 -0.66
C ILE A 185 6.47 -15.43 -1.39
N LEU A 186 7.47 -16.00 -0.70
CA LEU A 186 8.40 -16.96 -1.31
C LEU A 186 7.70 -18.20 -1.84
N GLY A 187 6.71 -18.73 -1.10
CA GLY A 187 5.87 -19.83 -1.56
C GLY A 187 5.14 -19.47 -2.84
N PHE A 188 4.39 -18.36 -2.82
CA PHE A 188 3.67 -17.85 -3.99
C PHE A 188 4.58 -17.66 -5.21
N CYS A 189 5.71 -16.98 -5.03
CA CYS A 189 6.69 -16.76 -6.09
C CYS A 189 7.19 -18.09 -6.67
N LYS A 190 7.59 -19.04 -5.81
CA LYS A 190 8.06 -20.36 -6.24
C LYS A 190 7.00 -21.10 -7.05
N ASP A 191 5.76 -21.09 -6.60
CA ASP A 191 4.63 -21.76 -7.26
C ASP A 191 4.30 -21.11 -8.63
N ASN A 192 4.65 -19.84 -8.81
CA ASN A 192 4.48 -19.10 -10.07
C ASN A 192 5.76 -19.03 -10.92
N GLY A 193 6.74 -19.91 -10.66
CA GLY A 193 7.96 -20.02 -11.47
C GLY A 193 8.97 -18.88 -11.31
N TRP A 194 8.86 -18.09 -10.24
CA TRP A 194 9.86 -17.07 -9.92
C TRP A 194 11.14 -17.70 -9.40
N ARG A 195 12.27 -17.03 -9.66
CA ARG A 195 13.50 -17.32 -8.91
C ARG A 195 13.37 -16.75 -7.51
N VAL A 196 13.57 -17.60 -6.50
CA VAL A 196 13.54 -17.22 -5.08
C VAL A 196 14.95 -17.19 -4.47
N PRO A 197 15.21 -16.34 -3.47
CA PRO A 197 16.47 -16.28 -2.73
C PRO A 197 16.85 -17.64 -2.12
N SER A 198 18.11 -18.03 -2.26
CA SER A 198 18.67 -19.16 -1.52
C SER A 198 18.82 -18.82 -0.02
N PRO A 199 19.06 -19.82 0.86
CA PRO A 199 19.44 -19.54 2.25
C PRO A 199 20.65 -18.60 2.38
N ILE A 200 21.64 -18.71 1.50
CA ILE A 200 22.84 -17.86 1.49
C ILE A 200 22.47 -16.42 1.10
N ASP A 201 21.61 -16.24 0.10
CA ASP A 201 21.17 -14.90 -0.31
C ASP A 201 20.47 -14.16 0.85
N ARG A 202 19.63 -14.87 1.61
CA ARG A 202 18.92 -14.31 2.77
C ARG A 202 19.89 -13.95 3.91
N LEU A 203 20.89 -14.79 4.14
CA LEU A 203 21.93 -14.49 5.11
C LEU A 203 22.69 -13.22 4.68
N LEU A 204 23.08 -13.10 3.41
CA LEU A 204 23.75 -11.92 2.87
C LEU A 204 22.88 -10.65 2.95
N GLU A 205 21.56 -10.76 2.79
CA GLU A 205 20.64 -9.63 3.03
C GLU A 205 20.71 -9.15 4.49
N ASP A 206 20.69 -10.06 5.47
CA ASP A 206 20.82 -9.72 6.90
C ASP A 206 22.16 -9.03 7.21
N PHE A 207 23.22 -9.36 6.47
CA PHE A 207 24.53 -8.69 6.58
C PHE A 207 24.56 -7.31 5.92
N ARG A 208 23.77 -7.09 4.87
CA ARG A 208 23.68 -5.85 4.09
C ARG A 208 22.59 -4.91 4.60
N ALA A 209 22.22 -4.97 5.87
CA ALA A 209 21.19 -4.13 6.49
C ALA A 209 21.39 -2.60 6.30
N THR A 210 22.49 -2.17 5.69
CA THR A 210 22.72 -0.83 5.16
C THR A 210 22.03 -0.60 3.81
N THR A 211 21.00 0.25 3.88
CA THR A 211 20.50 1.09 2.77
C THR A 211 19.93 0.35 1.55
N TYR A 212 18.78 -0.31 1.72
CA TYR A 212 17.78 -0.20 0.64
C TYR A 212 17.26 1.25 0.69
N VAL A 213 18.01 2.15 0.04
CA VAL A 213 17.50 3.47 -0.32
C VAL A 213 16.20 3.20 -1.05
N TYR A 214 15.11 3.78 -0.54
CA TYR A 214 13.81 3.69 -1.17
C TYR A 214 13.94 4.40 -2.52
N TYR A 215 14.28 3.65 -3.57
CA TYR A 215 14.45 4.24 -4.88
C TYR A 215 13.08 4.75 -5.35
N PRO A 216 13.01 5.99 -5.87
CA PRO A 216 11.79 6.46 -6.50
C PRO A 216 11.41 5.48 -7.63
N ILE A 217 10.11 5.20 -7.75
CA ILE A 217 9.51 4.13 -8.57
C ILE A 217 9.78 4.27 -10.09
N ASN A 218 10.40 5.36 -10.51
CA ASN A 218 10.85 5.58 -11.89
C ASN A 218 11.99 4.63 -12.33
N VAL A 219 12.56 3.81 -11.43
CA VAL A 219 13.50 2.75 -11.80
C VAL A 219 12.72 1.47 -12.07
N THR A 220 12.57 1.10 -13.33
CA THR A 220 11.97 -0.17 -13.75
C THR A 220 12.66 -1.35 -13.03
N PRO A 221 11.92 -2.22 -12.31
CA PRO A 221 12.50 -3.32 -11.52
C PRO A 221 13.39 -4.28 -12.32
N THR A 222 13.20 -4.33 -13.63
CA THR A 222 13.93 -5.20 -14.57
C THR A 222 15.42 -4.88 -14.70
N THR A 223 15.87 -3.68 -14.31
CA THR A 223 17.28 -3.29 -14.45
C THR A 223 18.11 -3.46 -13.18
N HIS A 224 17.56 -4.01 -12.09
CA HIS A 224 18.37 -4.33 -10.91
C HIS A 224 18.93 -5.76 -10.97
N PRO A 225 20.21 -5.96 -11.35
CA PRO A 225 20.81 -7.29 -11.52
C PRO A 225 20.91 -8.12 -10.23
N LYS A 226 20.54 -7.56 -9.08
CA LYS A 226 20.74 -8.14 -7.74
C LYS A 226 19.48 -8.37 -6.92
N SER A 227 18.27 -8.13 -7.46
CA SER A 227 17.07 -8.55 -6.71
C SER A 227 17.07 -10.08 -6.56
N PRO A 228 16.96 -10.61 -5.34
CA PRO A 228 16.99 -12.05 -5.12
C PRO A 228 15.65 -12.71 -5.46
N LEU A 229 14.57 -11.92 -5.56
CA LEU A 229 13.32 -12.29 -6.20
C LEU A 229 13.29 -11.78 -7.63
N ARG A 230 13.08 -12.68 -8.60
CA ARG A 230 12.92 -12.31 -10.01
C ARG A 230 11.67 -12.99 -10.60
N PRO A 231 10.78 -12.23 -11.24
CA PRO A 231 9.68 -12.82 -11.98
C PRO A 231 10.20 -13.70 -13.12
N PRO A 232 9.42 -14.70 -13.56
CA PRO A 232 9.77 -15.47 -14.74
C PRO A 232 9.96 -14.53 -15.92
N GLN A 233 11.04 -14.73 -16.68
CA GLN A 233 11.21 -13.99 -17.92
C GLN A 233 10.04 -14.35 -18.84
N PRO A 234 9.40 -13.37 -19.51
CA PRO A 234 8.37 -13.68 -20.48
C PRO A 234 9.01 -14.62 -21.51
N THR A 235 8.46 -15.84 -21.63
CA THR A 235 8.85 -16.76 -22.70
C THR A 235 8.62 -16.03 -24.01
N ILE A 236 9.71 -15.57 -24.63
CA ILE A 236 9.69 -15.00 -25.97
C ILE A 236 9.17 -16.14 -26.83
N ARG A 237 7.88 -16.09 -27.20
CA ARG A 237 7.35 -17.05 -28.15
C ARG A 237 8.18 -16.86 -29.42
N PRO A 238 8.81 -17.92 -29.96
CA PRO A 238 9.52 -17.80 -31.22
C PRO A 238 8.55 -17.20 -32.25
N PRO A 239 9.02 -16.28 -33.11
CA PRO A 239 8.17 -15.69 -34.13
C PRO A 239 7.51 -16.81 -34.92
N VAL A 240 6.17 -16.76 -35.01
CA VAL A 240 5.41 -17.68 -35.86
C VAL A 240 5.93 -17.48 -37.27
N ARG A 241 6.64 -18.48 -37.82
CA ARG A 241 7.01 -18.47 -39.23
C ARG A 241 5.71 -18.51 -40.01
N LEU A 242 5.28 -17.36 -40.53
CA LEU A 242 4.24 -17.30 -41.55
C LEU A 242 4.82 -18.06 -42.75
N GLY A 243 4.30 -19.27 -42.99
CA GLY A 243 4.59 -19.99 -44.22
C GLY A 243 4.11 -19.12 -45.38
N VAL A 244 5.03 -18.76 -46.26
CA VAL A 244 4.68 -18.24 -47.58
C VAL A 244 4.36 -19.47 -48.41
N GLU A 245 3.07 -19.70 -48.65
CA GLU A 245 2.60 -20.62 -49.70
C GLU A 245 2.58 -19.89 -51.05
#